data_AF-A0YB82-F1
#
_entry.id   AF-A0YB82-F1
#
_cell.length_a   1.000
_cell.length_b   1.000
_cell.length_c   1.000
_cell.angle_alpha   90.00
_cell.angle_beta   90.00
_cell.angle_gamma   90.00
#
_symmetry.space_group_name_H-M   'P 1'
#
loop_
_entity.id
_entity.type
_entity.pdbx_description
1 polymer ?
#
loop_
_entity_poly.entity_id
_entity_poly.type
_entity_poly.pdbx_seq_one_letter_code
_entity_poly.pdbx_strand_id
1 'polypeptide(L)'
;MKTIIVLITALVSFNSFARATDTSDSPSCAVTGVAETNSGLLNILEVSKSISKEQLNILMKKLCIEIDSSAIAGRSIPKFFLRFKEAGVYNGSQSDFTPFLHKFLNENKQQMICPKHYSIPPKHLYKRMFQHTYLEFFEEYIIDPEMKDLNLNAYEVVNGKKETLLDFISIQIKKKVGDHDTLVYIQDILHEEFGANYGAELN
;
A
#
# COMPACT_ATOMS: atom_id res chain seq x y z
N MET A 1 -4.18 62.79 27.67
CA MET A 1 -5.34 62.66 26.77
C MET A 1 -5.48 61.19 26.37
N LYS A 2 -6.72 60.68 26.46
CA LYS A 2 -7.22 59.36 26.02
C LYS A 2 -6.88 58.12 26.87
N THR A 3 -7.69 57.98 27.91
CA THR A 3 -8.46 56.79 28.35
C THR A 3 -8.57 55.65 27.32
N ILE A 4 -8.41 54.39 27.75
CA ILE A 4 -9.49 53.39 27.89
C ILE A 4 -8.99 52.21 28.77
N ILE A 5 -9.90 51.82 29.66
CA ILE A 5 -9.86 50.77 30.69
C ILE A 5 -10.44 49.47 30.11
N VAL A 6 -10.16 48.33 30.78
CA VAL A 6 -10.99 47.10 31.02
C VAL A 6 -10.04 45.90 30.88
N LEU A 7 -9.38 45.39 31.94
CA LEU A 7 -9.87 44.68 33.13
C LEU A 7 -10.67 43.41 32.81
N ILE A 8 -10.12 42.23 33.13
CA ILE A 8 -10.78 41.13 33.86
C ILE A 8 -9.68 40.16 34.36
N THR A 9 -9.42 40.29 35.65
CA THR A 9 -9.09 39.27 36.68
C THR A 9 -9.70 37.89 36.39
N ALA A 10 -9.11 36.73 36.70
CA ALA A 10 -8.70 36.19 38.00
C ALA A 10 -8.12 34.77 37.72
N LEU A 11 -7.02 34.32 38.34
CA LEU A 11 -6.98 33.67 39.67
C LEU A 11 -7.96 32.48 39.77
N VAL A 12 -7.64 31.27 40.22
CA VAL A 12 -6.42 30.52 40.60
C VAL A 12 -6.85 29.04 40.65
N SER A 13 -5.89 28.14 40.47
CA SER A 13 -5.62 26.90 41.24
C SER A 13 -6.73 25.98 41.77
N PHE A 14 -6.25 24.73 41.91
CA PHE A 14 -6.72 23.63 42.75
C PHE A 14 -7.74 22.72 42.07
N ASN A 15 -7.30 21.49 41.77
CA ASN A 15 -7.48 20.41 42.73
C ASN A 15 -6.71 19.18 42.25
N SER A 16 -5.52 19.00 42.82
CA SER A 16 -5.21 17.69 43.38
C SER A 16 -6.33 17.36 44.35
N PHE A 17 -7.01 16.22 44.29
CA PHE A 17 -7.44 15.55 45.51
C PHE A 17 -7.73 14.07 45.26
N ALA A 18 -7.21 13.28 46.20
CA ALA A 18 -7.40 11.86 46.35
C ALA A 18 -8.80 11.52 46.88
N ARG A 19 -9.30 10.38 46.43
CA ARG A 19 -9.99 9.29 47.16
C ARG A 19 -10.83 9.66 48.42
N ALA A 20 -12.14 9.36 48.39
CA ALA A 20 -12.88 8.78 49.52
C ALA A 20 -14.25 8.21 49.04
N THR A 21 -14.68 7.17 49.75
CA THR A 21 -15.85 6.28 49.59
C THR A 21 -17.11 6.78 50.31
N ASP A 22 -18.27 6.22 49.88
CA ASP A 22 -19.55 5.98 50.57
C ASP A 22 -20.34 7.12 51.24
N THR A 23 -21.58 7.40 50.77
CA THR A 23 -22.86 6.95 51.38
C THR A 23 -24.11 7.66 50.77
N SER A 24 -25.14 6.84 50.54
CA SER A 24 -26.61 7.05 50.66
C SER A 24 -27.40 8.20 49.98
N ASP A 25 -28.45 7.74 49.28
CA ASP A 25 -29.83 8.24 49.16
C ASP A 25 -30.24 9.33 48.12
N SER A 26 -31.21 8.89 47.29
CA SER A 26 -32.02 9.54 46.24
C SER A 26 -32.93 10.69 46.73
N PRO A 27 -33.72 11.43 45.90
CA PRO A 27 -34.07 11.23 44.48
C PRO A 27 -34.16 12.49 43.57
N SER A 28 -34.39 12.24 42.28
CA SER A 28 -34.97 13.13 41.24
C SER A 28 -34.07 14.20 40.60
N CYS A 29 -33.75 13.99 39.33
CA CYS A 29 -34.32 14.72 38.18
C CYS A 29 -33.45 14.47 36.94
N ALA A 30 -34.12 14.15 35.83
CA ALA A 30 -33.52 13.86 34.53
C ALA A 30 -32.78 15.08 33.97
N VAL A 31 -31.55 14.88 33.45
CA VAL A 31 -31.07 15.42 32.16
C VAL A 31 -29.91 14.54 31.68
N THR A 32 -30.11 14.05 30.46
CA THR A 32 -29.16 13.59 29.44
C THR A 32 -27.67 13.96 29.60
N GLY A 33 -26.83 12.95 29.44
CA GLY A 33 -25.37 13.05 29.23
C GLY A 33 -24.79 11.68 29.56
N VAL A 34 -24.13 10.95 28.67
CA VAL A 34 -23.03 11.39 27.82
C VAL A 34 -23.17 10.69 26.47
N ALA A 35 -23.19 11.47 25.39
CA ALA A 35 -22.88 10.94 24.08
C ALA A 35 -21.40 10.56 24.10
N GLU A 36 -21.10 9.30 24.41
CA GLU A 36 -19.81 8.71 24.06
C GLU A 36 -19.72 8.75 22.54
N THR A 37 -18.98 9.73 22.06
CA THR A 37 -18.68 9.93 20.66
C THR A 37 -17.87 8.73 20.18
N ASN A 38 -18.56 7.78 19.55
CA ASN A 38 -18.01 6.62 18.83
C ASN A 38 -17.12 7.01 17.62
N SER A 39 -16.67 8.26 17.53
CA SER A 39 -15.83 8.80 16.46
C SER A 39 -14.46 8.12 16.37
N GLY A 40 -13.97 7.55 17.47
CA GLY A 40 -12.65 6.88 17.54
C GLY A 40 -12.65 5.39 17.17
N LEU A 41 -13.81 4.74 17.16
CA LEU A 41 -13.95 3.30 16.89
C LEU A 41 -14.44 2.99 15.46
N LEU A 42 -14.92 3.99 14.72
CA LEU A 42 -15.38 3.83 13.34
C LEU A 42 -14.24 3.60 12.32
N ASN A 43 -12.97 3.82 12.71
CA ASN A 43 -11.82 3.57 11.84
C ASN A 43 -11.18 2.17 12.04
N ILE A 44 -11.74 1.31 12.89
CA ILE A 44 -11.25 -0.07 13.12
C ILE A 44 -12.23 -1.12 12.55
N LEU A 45 -13.18 -0.68 11.71
CA LEU A 45 -13.87 -1.57 10.79
C LEU A 45 -13.21 -1.45 9.42
N GLU A 46 -11.97 -1.93 9.32
CA GLU A 46 -11.50 -2.51 8.05
C GLU A 46 -12.39 -3.73 7.77
N VAL A 47 -13.57 -3.45 7.23
CA VAL A 47 -14.27 -4.41 6.39
C VAL A 47 -13.30 -4.65 5.25
N SER A 48 -12.50 -5.71 5.36
CA SER A 48 -11.80 -6.34 4.24
C SER A 48 -12.89 -6.83 3.28
N LYS A 49 -13.50 -5.90 2.55
CA LYS A 49 -14.26 -6.23 1.36
C LYS A 49 -13.23 -6.83 0.43
N SER A 50 -13.17 -8.16 0.42
CA SER A 50 -12.42 -8.92 -0.55
C SER A 50 -12.75 -8.32 -1.91
N ILE A 51 -11.74 -7.75 -2.58
CA ILE A 51 -11.91 -7.18 -3.92
C ILE A 51 -12.56 -8.25 -4.81
N SER A 52 -13.62 -7.90 -5.52
CA SER A 52 -14.24 -8.89 -6.42
C SER A 52 -13.26 -9.22 -7.54
N LYS A 53 -13.33 -10.46 -8.06
CA LYS A 53 -12.51 -10.87 -9.20
C LYS A 53 -12.68 -9.93 -10.41
N GLU A 54 -13.88 -9.41 -10.60
CA GLU A 54 -14.19 -8.43 -11.65
C GLU A 54 -13.46 -7.09 -11.41
N GLN A 55 -13.52 -6.55 -10.19
CA GLN A 55 -12.80 -5.33 -9.82
C GLN A 55 -11.28 -5.51 -9.95
N LEU A 56 -10.75 -6.66 -9.51
CA LEU A 56 -9.33 -6.98 -9.65
C LEU A 56 -8.93 -7.03 -11.12
N ASN A 57 -9.73 -7.67 -11.99
CA ASN A 57 -9.46 -7.72 -13.43
C ASN A 57 -9.47 -6.33 -14.08
N ILE A 58 -10.45 -5.49 -13.72
CA ILE A 58 -10.54 -4.09 -14.20
C ILE A 58 -9.30 -3.31 -13.77
N LEU A 59 -8.92 -3.44 -12.49
CA LEU A 59 -7.74 -2.78 -11.95
C LEU A 59 -6.45 -3.27 -12.64
N MET A 60 -6.25 -4.59 -12.79
CA MET A 60 -5.07 -5.14 -13.46
C MET A 60 -4.96 -4.64 -14.89
N LYS A 61 -6.07 -4.61 -15.64
CA LYS A 61 -6.06 -4.01 -16.99
C LYS A 61 -5.59 -2.56 -16.95
N LYS A 62 -6.07 -1.75 -16.01
CA LYS A 62 -5.68 -0.34 -15.86
C LYS A 62 -4.21 -0.16 -15.46
N LEU A 63 -3.74 -0.91 -14.46
CA LEU A 63 -2.35 -0.83 -13.99
C LEU A 63 -1.37 -1.24 -15.09
N CYS A 64 -1.63 -2.33 -15.78
CA CYS A 64 -0.72 -2.83 -16.82
C CYS A 64 -0.68 -1.91 -18.04
N ILE A 65 -1.82 -1.32 -18.44
CA ILE A 65 -1.84 -0.28 -19.47
C ILE A 65 -1.07 0.97 -19.01
N GLU A 66 -1.20 1.37 -17.74
CA GLU A 66 -0.46 2.52 -17.19
C GLU A 66 1.04 2.29 -17.18
N ILE A 67 1.50 1.09 -16.81
CA ILE A 67 2.92 0.70 -16.86
C ILE A 67 3.44 0.81 -18.29
N ASP A 68 2.75 0.18 -19.24
CA ASP A 68 3.18 0.15 -20.64
C ASP A 68 3.20 1.55 -21.25
N SER A 69 2.16 2.35 -20.98
CA SER A 69 2.04 3.71 -21.51
C SER A 69 3.05 4.66 -20.87
N SER A 70 3.37 4.46 -19.59
CA SER A 70 4.39 5.24 -18.88
C SER A 70 5.77 4.96 -19.45
N ALA A 71 6.09 3.69 -19.71
CA ALA A 71 7.35 3.31 -20.35
C ALA A 71 7.49 3.89 -21.76
N ILE A 72 6.43 3.81 -22.58
CA ILE A 72 6.43 4.42 -23.93
C ILE A 72 6.60 5.95 -23.85
N ALA A 73 5.99 6.59 -22.86
CA ALA A 73 6.05 8.03 -22.66
C ALA A 73 7.31 8.51 -21.91
N GLY A 74 8.21 7.61 -21.50
CA GLY A 74 9.41 7.94 -20.72
C GLY A 74 9.11 8.50 -19.32
N ARG A 75 7.98 8.10 -18.71
CA ARG A 75 7.65 8.49 -17.34
C ARG A 75 8.19 7.46 -16.36
N SER A 76 8.95 7.92 -15.37
CA SER A 76 9.49 7.05 -14.32
C SER A 76 8.41 6.49 -13.38
N ILE A 77 7.33 7.24 -13.13
CA ILE A 77 6.32 6.87 -12.12
C ILE A 77 4.91 6.70 -12.74
N PRO A 78 4.39 5.46 -12.81
CA PRO A 78 2.99 5.15 -13.12
C PRO A 78 1.97 5.80 -12.16
N LYS A 79 0.84 6.30 -12.68
CA LYS A 79 -0.22 6.95 -11.89
C LYS A 79 -1.14 5.96 -11.17
N PHE A 80 -0.60 5.08 -10.32
CA PHE A 80 -1.36 4.00 -9.68
C PHE A 80 -2.55 4.52 -8.85
N PHE A 81 -2.35 5.54 -8.02
CA PHE A 81 -3.43 6.15 -7.22
C PHE A 81 -4.70 6.42 -8.03
N LEU A 82 -4.54 7.04 -9.21
CA LEU A 82 -5.66 7.36 -10.09
C LEU A 82 -6.35 6.09 -10.61
N ARG A 83 -5.57 5.06 -10.99
CA ARG A 83 -6.11 3.80 -11.49
C ARG A 83 -6.89 3.02 -10.44
N PHE A 84 -6.44 3.05 -9.19
CA PHE A 84 -7.16 2.46 -8.06
C PHE A 84 -8.47 3.19 -7.77
N LYS A 85 -8.49 4.53 -7.85
CA LYS A 85 -9.72 5.32 -7.75
C LYS A 85 -10.71 5.04 -8.88
N GLU A 86 -10.24 5.05 -10.12
CA GLU A 86 -11.08 4.76 -11.29
C GLU A 86 -11.65 3.33 -11.28
N ALA A 87 -10.94 2.37 -10.67
CA ALA A 87 -11.41 1.00 -10.53
C ALA A 87 -12.40 0.81 -9.36
N GLY A 88 -12.64 1.85 -8.55
CA GLY A 88 -13.48 1.76 -7.36
C GLY A 88 -12.89 0.87 -6.26
N VAL A 89 -11.57 0.64 -6.30
CA VAL A 89 -10.84 -0.21 -5.33
C VAL A 89 -10.30 0.64 -4.17
N TYR A 90 -10.07 1.93 -4.41
CA TYR A 90 -9.60 2.87 -3.40
C TYR A 90 -10.39 4.18 -3.49
N ASN A 91 -10.78 4.74 -2.35
CA ASN A 91 -11.49 6.03 -2.27
C ASN A 91 -10.83 7.02 -1.28
N GLY A 92 -9.70 6.64 -0.67
CA GLY A 92 -8.99 7.46 0.31
C GLY A 92 -8.22 8.64 -0.28
N SER A 93 -7.38 9.23 0.57
CA SER A 93 -6.53 10.38 0.26
C SER A 93 -5.23 9.95 -0.44
N GLN A 94 -4.47 10.89 -0.99
CA GLN A 94 -3.15 10.57 -1.55
C GLN A 94 -2.16 10.15 -0.45
N SER A 95 -2.24 10.74 0.75
CA SER A 95 -1.32 10.46 1.85
C SER A 95 -1.44 9.03 2.37
N ASP A 96 -2.65 8.47 2.31
CA ASP A 96 -2.93 7.13 2.85
C ASP A 96 -2.85 6.04 1.75
N PHE A 97 -2.44 6.41 0.53
CA PHE A 97 -2.44 5.49 -0.60
C PHE A 97 -1.30 4.47 -0.52
N THR A 98 -0.13 4.91 -0.08
CA THR A 98 1.08 4.08 0.01
C THR A 98 0.89 2.87 0.94
N PRO A 99 0.44 3.04 2.21
CA PRO A 99 0.11 1.90 3.08
C PRO A 99 -0.99 1.00 2.52
N PHE A 100 -2.02 1.59 1.89
CA PHE A 100 -3.09 0.83 1.25
C PHE A 100 -2.57 -0.04 0.10
N LEU A 101 -1.74 0.53 -0.78
CA LEU A 101 -1.17 -0.16 -1.93
C LEU A 101 -0.36 -1.36 -1.46
N HIS A 102 0.45 -1.18 -0.42
CA HIS A 102 1.26 -2.26 0.15
C HIS A 102 0.43 -3.44 0.63
N LYS A 103 -0.58 -3.15 1.46
CA LYS A 103 -1.52 -4.16 1.93
C LYS A 103 -2.21 -4.86 0.75
N PHE A 104 -2.68 -4.09 -0.22
CA PHE A 104 -3.32 -4.61 -1.42
C PHE A 104 -2.40 -5.57 -2.20
N LEU A 105 -1.15 -5.18 -2.45
CA LEU A 105 -0.17 -5.99 -3.15
C LEU A 105 0.08 -7.32 -2.42
N ASN A 106 0.22 -7.28 -1.09
CA ASN A 106 0.44 -8.47 -0.26
C ASN A 106 -0.73 -9.45 -0.25
N GLU A 107 -1.95 -8.94 -0.10
CA GLU A 107 -3.19 -9.72 -0.06
C GLU A 107 -3.51 -10.36 -1.41
N ASN A 108 -3.23 -9.65 -2.50
CA ASN A 108 -3.63 -10.07 -3.85
C ASN A 108 -2.48 -10.67 -4.67
N LYS A 109 -1.28 -10.81 -4.11
CA LYS A 109 -0.04 -11.11 -4.86
C LYS A 109 -0.19 -12.19 -5.92
N GLN A 110 -0.77 -13.35 -5.61
CA GLN A 110 -0.83 -14.45 -6.59
C GLN A 110 -1.81 -14.21 -7.76
N GLN A 111 -2.70 -13.21 -7.64
CA GLN A 111 -3.78 -12.96 -8.61
C GLN A 111 -3.49 -11.78 -9.53
N MET A 112 -2.39 -11.04 -9.32
CA MET A 112 -2.06 -9.83 -10.07
C MET A 112 -1.43 -10.13 -11.43
N ILE A 113 -2.23 -10.72 -12.32
CA ILE A 113 -1.79 -11.06 -13.68
C ILE A 113 -2.21 -9.95 -14.64
N CYS A 114 -1.21 -9.36 -15.30
CA CYS A 114 -1.45 -8.47 -16.42
C CYS A 114 -2.05 -9.24 -17.59
N PRO A 115 -3.18 -8.79 -18.16
CA PRO A 115 -3.69 -9.37 -19.39
C PRO A 115 -2.75 -9.04 -20.56
N LYS A 116 -2.89 -9.79 -21.65
CA LYS A 116 -2.20 -9.49 -22.91
C LYS A 116 -2.53 -8.06 -23.36
N HIS A 117 -1.50 -7.30 -23.71
CA HIS A 117 -1.63 -5.94 -24.24
C HIS A 117 -0.69 -5.77 -25.44
N TYR A 118 -1.25 -5.50 -26.62
CA TYR A 118 -0.53 -5.53 -27.91
C TYR A 118 0.28 -6.83 -28.12
N SER A 119 1.58 -6.72 -28.36
CA SER A 119 2.54 -7.81 -28.55
C SER A 119 3.08 -8.38 -27.23
N ILE A 120 2.64 -7.85 -26.09
CA ILE A 120 3.25 -8.19 -24.81
C ILE A 120 2.40 -9.26 -24.11
N PRO A 121 2.99 -10.42 -23.79
CA PRO A 121 2.24 -11.57 -23.26
C PRO A 121 1.74 -11.31 -21.83
N PRO A 122 0.70 -12.05 -21.39
CA PRO A 122 0.29 -12.07 -20.00
C PRO A 122 1.47 -12.39 -19.09
N LYS A 123 1.55 -11.70 -17.96
CA LYS A 123 2.57 -11.94 -16.93
C LYS A 123 2.17 -11.33 -15.60
N HIS A 124 2.80 -11.77 -14.52
CA HIS A 124 2.63 -11.15 -13.21
C HIS A 124 3.01 -9.66 -13.22
N LEU A 125 2.26 -8.85 -12.45
CA LEU A 125 2.43 -7.39 -12.36
C LEU A 125 3.88 -7.00 -12.02
N TYR A 126 4.53 -7.66 -11.06
CA TYR A 126 5.93 -7.39 -10.71
C TYR A 126 6.89 -7.61 -11.89
N LYS A 127 6.71 -8.68 -12.67
CA LYS A 127 7.52 -8.94 -13.87
C LYS A 127 7.22 -7.91 -14.97
N ARG A 128 5.96 -7.47 -15.08
CA ARG A 128 5.54 -6.41 -16.00
C ARG A 128 6.20 -5.09 -15.69
N MET A 129 6.19 -4.70 -14.42
CA MET A 129 6.86 -3.51 -13.92
C MET A 129 8.34 -3.63 -14.22
N PHE A 130 9.02 -4.66 -13.74
CA PHE A 130 10.45 -4.84 -13.95
C PHE A 130 10.88 -4.75 -15.43
N GLN A 131 10.10 -5.32 -16.35
CA GLN A 131 10.41 -5.27 -17.78
C GLN A 131 10.40 -3.84 -18.36
N HIS A 132 9.60 -2.94 -17.79
CA HIS A 132 9.26 -1.65 -18.39
C HIS A 132 9.75 -0.44 -17.58
N THR A 133 9.83 -0.58 -16.26
CA THR A 133 10.34 0.47 -15.41
C THR A 133 11.84 0.32 -15.25
N TYR A 134 12.53 1.36 -15.70
CA TYR A 134 13.85 1.73 -15.22
C TYR A 134 13.85 1.70 -13.68
N LEU A 135 14.96 1.22 -13.11
CA LEU A 135 15.27 1.08 -11.68
C LEU A 135 14.49 2.04 -10.77
N GLU A 136 14.43 3.33 -11.12
CA GLU A 136 13.75 4.40 -10.37
C GLU A 136 12.38 4.01 -9.84
N PHE A 137 11.48 3.40 -10.62
CA PHE A 137 10.17 3.00 -10.05
C PHE A 137 10.27 1.85 -9.07
N PHE A 138 11.15 0.89 -9.38
CA PHE A 138 11.35 -0.27 -8.52
C PHE A 138 11.97 0.19 -7.19
N GLU A 139 12.92 1.11 -7.22
CA GLU A 139 13.54 1.73 -6.05
C GLU A 139 12.56 2.64 -5.29
N GLU A 140 11.85 3.54 -5.96
CA GLU A 140 10.98 4.52 -5.30
C GLU A 140 9.67 3.94 -4.77
N TYR A 141 9.13 2.87 -5.37
CA TYR A 141 7.78 2.37 -5.03
C TYR A 141 7.70 0.93 -4.56
N ILE A 142 8.67 0.08 -4.92
CA ILE A 142 8.66 -1.34 -4.56
C ILE A 142 9.72 -1.65 -3.50
N ILE A 143 10.89 -1.02 -3.63
CA ILE A 143 12.07 -1.17 -2.78
C ILE A 143 12.21 0.10 -1.92
N ASP A 144 11.10 0.56 -1.36
CA ASP A 144 11.12 1.62 -0.35
C ASP A 144 11.50 0.99 1.01
N PRO A 145 12.45 1.54 1.78
CA PRO A 145 12.76 1.06 3.13
C PRO A 145 11.54 1.01 4.07
N GLU A 146 10.52 1.84 3.85
CA GLU A 146 9.24 1.79 4.57
C GLU A 146 8.35 0.61 4.11
N MET A 147 8.72 -0.07 3.02
CA MET A 147 8.00 -1.17 2.38
C MET A 147 8.63 -2.54 2.57
N LYS A 148 9.55 -2.71 3.53
CA LYS A 148 10.27 -3.98 3.75
C LYS A 148 9.37 -5.21 3.95
N ASP A 149 8.12 -5.03 4.37
CA ASP A 149 7.18 -6.16 4.53
C ASP A 149 6.44 -6.54 3.23
N LEU A 150 6.85 -5.99 2.08
CA LEU A 150 6.25 -6.36 0.78
C LEU A 150 6.68 -7.78 0.39
N ASN A 151 5.70 -8.66 0.27
CA ASN A 151 5.89 -10.06 -0.09
C ASN A 151 5.98 -10.22 -1.61
N LEU A 152 7.22 -10.31 -2.09
CA LEU A 152 7.53 -10.47 -3.51
C LEU A 152 7.50 -11.93 -4.00
N ASN A 153 7.14 -12.89 -3.14
CA ASN A 153 7.10 -14.33 -3.43
C ASN A 153 5.85 -14.76 -4.21
N ALA A 154 5.43 -13.93 -5.17
CA ALA A 154 4.45 -14.30 -6.18
C ALA A 154 5.10 -15.15 -7.27
N TYR A 155 4.38 -16.14 -7.79
CA TYR A 155 4.89 -16.99 -8.87
C TYR A 155 3.84 -17.25 -9.94
N GLU A 156 4.33 -17.52 -11.14
CA GLU A 156 3.55 -18.08 -12.24
C GLU A 156 4.05 -19.49 -12.53
N VAL A 157 3.17 -20.38 -13.00
CA VAL A 157 3.60 -21.70 -13.47
C VAL A 157 3.94 -21.61 -14.95
N VAL A 158 5.24 -21.62 -15.26
CA VAL A 158 5.76 -21.55 -16.63
C VAL A 158 6.47 -22.88 -16.94
N ASN A 159 6.02 -23.58 -17.98
CA ASN A 159 6.55 -24.90 -18.36
C ASN A 159 6.58 -25.91 -17.18
N GLY A 160 5.53 -25.90 -16.35
CA GLY A 160 5.40 -26.80 -15.20
C GLY A 160 6.28 -26.45 -13.99
N LYS A 161 6.97 -25.31 -14.00
CA LYS A 161 7.80 -24.83 -12.88
C LYS A 161 7.28 -23.50 -12.36
N LYS A 162 7.38 -23.28 -11.04
CA LYS A 162 7.18 -21.97 -10.44
C LYS A 162 8.26 -21.02 -10.97
N GLU A 163 7.87 -19.87 -11.48
CA GLU A 163 8.75 -18.79 -11.94
C GLU A 163 8.37 -17.51 -11.18
N THR A 164 9.25 -17.04 -10.31
CA THR A 164 9.11 -15.81 -9.53
C THR A 164 9.71 -14.61 -10.25
N LEU A 165 9.71 -13.44 -9.61
CA LEU A 165 10.45 -12.28 -10.11
C LEU A 165 11.96 -12.58 -10.21
N LEU A 166 12.56 -13.25 -9.22
CA LEU A 166 14.01 -13.58 -9.25
C LEU A 166 14.37 -14.53 -10.39
N ASP A 167 13.54 -15.55 -10.66
CA ASP A 167 13.72 -16.42 -11.83
C ASP A 167 13.64 -15.62 -13.13
N PHE A 168 12.68 -14.71 -13.22
CA PHE A 168 12.51 -13.86 -14.39
C PHE A 168 13.73 -12.97 -14.65
N ILE A 169 14.28 -12.34 -13.61
CA ILE A 169 15.51 -11.51 -13.69
C ILE A 169 16.70 -12.37 -14.14
N SER A 170 16.88 -13.55 -13.53
CA SER A 170 17.92 -14.51 -13.91
C SER A 170 17.85 -14.90 -15.39
N ILE A 171 16.63 -15.05 -15.93
CA ILE A 171 16.42 -15.33 -17.35
C ILE A 171 16.85 -14.13 -18.21
N GLN A 172 16.57 -12.89 -17.81
CA GLN A 172 17.00 -11.69 -18.55
C GLN A 172 18.54 -11.58 -18.57
N ILE A 173 19.19 -11.80 -17.42
CA ILE A 173 20.65 -11.82 -17.29
C ILE A 173 21.26 -12.84 -18.26
N LYS A 174 20.75 -14.09 -18.25
CA LYS A 174 21.23 -15.15 -19.15
C LYS A 174 21.01 -14.82 -20.63
N LYS A 175 19.93 -14.12 -20.96
CA LYS A 175 19.61 -13.65 -22.31
C LYS A 175 20.39 -12.40 -22.73
N LYS A 176 21.15 -11.78 -21.82
CA LYS A 176 21.85 -10.51 -22.03
C LYS A 176 20.90 -9.37 -22.45
N VAL A 177 19.73 -9.33 -21.81
CA VAL A 177 18.72 -8.28 -22.03
C VAL A 177 18.73 -7.33 -20.83
N GLY A 178 19.20 -6.10 -21.03
CA GLY A 178 19.39 -5.11 -19.97
C GLY A 178 20.86 -4.96 -19.56
N ASP A 179 21.12 -4.04 -18.64
CA ASP A 179 22.46 -3.81 -18.07
C ASP A 179 22.81 -4.89 -17.04
N HIS A 180 23.91 -5.60 -17.23
CA HIS A 180 24.22 -6.78 -16.41
C HIS A 180 24.38 -6.45 -14.93
N ASP A 181 25.19 -5.45 -14.61
CA ASP A 181 25.54 -5.09 -13.23
C ASP A 181 24.32 -4.58 -12.47
N THR A 182 23.48 -3.78 -13.14
CA THR A 182 22.18 -3.35 -12.63
C THR A 182 21.28 -4.54 -12.28
N LEU A 183 21.14 -5.51 -13.19
CA LEU A 183 20.25 -6.65 -12.98
C LEU A 183 20.71 -7.54 -11.83
N VAL A 184 22.02 -7.72 -11.68
CA VAL A 184 22.62 -8.46 -10.55
C VAL A 184 22.37 -7.71 -9.25
N TYR A 185 22.62 -6.39 -9.21
CA TYR A 185 22.38 -5.56 -8.03
C TYR A 185 20.92 -5.63 -7.55
N ILE A 186 19.95 -5.51 -8.47
CA ILE A 186 18.52 -5.63 -8.11
C ILE A 186 18.22 -7.04 -7.60
N GLN A 187 18.73 -8.08 -8.26
CA GLN A 187 18.53 -9.46 -7.84
C GLN A 187 19.02 -9.67 -6.40
N ASP A 188 20.19 -9.14 -6.06
CA ASP A 188 20.78 -9.25 -4.72
C ASP A 188 19.93 -8.50 -3.69
N ILE A 189 19.53 -7.24 -3.94
CA ILE A 189 18.65 -6.49 -3.01
C ILE A 189 17.33 -7.21 -2.78
N LEU A 190 16.69 -7.67 -3.85
CA LEU A 190 15.40 -8.35 -3.75
C LEU A 190 15.50 -9.62 -2.91
N HIS A 191 16.60 -10.36 -3.04
CA HIS A 191 16.82 -11.58 -2.28
C HIS A 191 17.21 -11.30 -0.83
N GLU A 192 18.24 -10.49 -0.61
CA GLU A 192 18.86 -10.29 0.70
C GLU A 192 18.09 -9.32 1.60
N GLU A 193 17.51 -8.26 1.03
CA GLU A 193 16.83 -7.22 1.81
C GLU A 193 15.31 -7.38 1.85
N PHE A 194 14.70 -7.90 0.77
CA PHE A 194 13.25 -8.03 0.63
C PHE A 194 12.74 -9.48 0.75
N GLY A 195 13.63 -10.44 0.97
CA GLY A 195 13.26 -11.85 1.19
C GLY A 195 12.53 -12.49 0.00
N ALA A 196 12.79 -12.01 -1.23
CA ALA A 196 12.31 -12.66 -2.44
C ALA A 196 13.05 -13.98 -2.65
N ASN A 197 12.33 -15.00 -3.09
CA ASN A 197 12.84 -16.35 -3.30
C ASN A 197 12.69 -16.76 -4.77
N TYR A 198 13.54 -17.69 -5.19
CA TYR A 198 13.37 -18.40 -6.45
C TYR A 198 12.18 -19.35 -6.36
N GLY A 199 11.58 -19.68 -7.51
CA GLY A 199 10.44 -20.59 -7.56
C GLY A 199 10.74 -21.97 -7.01
N ALA A 200 12.00 -22.41 -7.08
CA ALA A 200 12.47 -23.68 -6.51
C ALA A 200 12.51 -23.69 -4.97
N GLU A 201 12.53 -22.52 -4.33
CA GLU A 201 12.58 -22.35 -2.88
C GLU A 201 11.18 -22.16 -2.27
N LEU A 202 10.16 -21.96 -3.12
CA LEU A 202 8.78 -21.82 -2.69
C LEU A 202 8.16 -23.20 -2.43
N ASN A 203 7.77 -23.46 -1.18
CA ASN A 203 6.95 -24.61 -0.77
C ASN A 203 5.62 -24.65 -1.54
#